data_AF-A0A948ZD39-F1
#
_entry.id   AF-A0A948ZD39-F1
#
_cell.length_a   1.000
_cell.length_b   1.000
_cell.length_c   1.000
_cell.angle_alpha   90.00
_cell.angle_beta   90.00
_cell.angle_gamma   90.00
#
_symmetry.space_group_name_H-M   'P 1'
#
loop_
_entity.id
_entity.type
_entity.pdbx_description
1 polymer ?
#
loop_
_entity_poly.entity_id
_entity_poly.type
_entity_poly.pdbx_seq_one_letter_code
_entity_poly.pdbx_strand_id
1 'polypeptide(L)'
;SCAIFGKDGKVMNVCTEGPSFDAEWVDWDKMAPSCPAIQLPKSVKKINNPMRIILYGQERRRLDLKSPILPASGCLSIQSIEISGMNTKLFGAGVTKGVTLQPRAGNPTPRVCEVQSGMINSIGLQNLGLEVFINQELPRWLELFPKVIVNISGSTIEEYVEIAEKLSGTGIAAMEVNISCPNINAGKMLFGVSPRLTRELVKATRKAAPNMFIIVKLTPYAGFMVIDVAKAAVRAGADCIAFGNTYPSMAIDVHALMPKIGVNFGGQSGSGIHNLSVKTVFDLTQARLGVPIIGIGGVDGWEGAAEFILAGASAVGVGTELLNNPHNCVKIHESFLKWIKFHKLAWIGDLVGKVRLLNTQQ
;
A
#
# COMPACT_ATOMS: atom_id res chain seq x y z
N SER A 1 -19.84 15.24 23.00
CA SER A 1 -19.32 16.43 23.71
C SER A 1 -17.87 16.61 23.33
N CYS A 2 -17.38 17.85 23.26
CA CYS A 2 -15.97 18.15 22.99
C CYS A 2 -15.15 17.84 24.26
N ALA A 3 -14.81 16.57 24.46
CA ALA A 3 -14.36 16.06 25.75
C ALA A 3 -13.08 15.22 25.62
N ILE A 4 -12.17 15.41 26.57
CA ILE A 4 -10.95 14.61 26.75
C ILE A 4 -11.06 13.92 28.11
N PHE A 5 -10.69 12.65 28.15
CA PHE A 5 -10.82 11.83 29.35
C PHE A 5 -9.47 11.72 30.05
N GLY A 6 -9.44 11.98 31.35
CA GLY A 6 -8.27 11.83 32.20
C GLY A 6 -8.18 10.44 32.84
N LYS A 7 -6.95 10.01 33.15
CA LYS A 7 -6.66 8.76 33.88
C LYS A 7 -7.27 8.75 35.28
N ASP A 8 -7.50 9.93 35.86
CA ASP A 8 -8.20 10.13 37.13
C ASP A 8 -9.73 10.02 37.02
N GLY A 9 -10.24 9.67 35.83
CA GLY A 9 -11.66 9.53 35.53
C GLY A 9 -12.37 10.86 35.28
N LYS A 10 -11.69 12.01 35.42
CA LYS A 10 -12.27 13.31 35.09
C LYS A 10 -12.39 13.51 33.59
N VAL A 11 -13.26 14.44 33.21
CA VAL A 11 -13.51 14.82 31.83
C VAL A 11 -13.26 16.31 31.70
N MET A 12 -12.42 16.69 30.75
CA MET A 12 -12.18 18.09 30.38
C MET A 12 -13.00 18.41 29.13
N ASN A 13 -13.85 19.43 29.22
CA ASN A 13 -14.59 19.96 28.09
C ASN A 13 -13.79 21.07 27.41
N VAL A 14 -13.20 20.74 26.27
CA VAL A 14 -12.26 21.58 25.50
C VAL A 14 -12.86 22.95 25.15
N CYS A 15 -14.17 23.02 24.92
CA CYS A 15 -14.86 24.26 24.56
C CYS A 15 -15.02 25.24 25.72
N THR A 16 -15.05 24.76 26.96
CA THR A 16 -15.28 25.59 28.16
C THR A 16 -14.05 25.72 29.04
N GLU A 17 -13.19 24.71 29.05
CA GLU A 17 -12.00 24.62 29.91
C GLU A 17 -10.70 24.92 29.13
N GLY A 18 -10.79 25.04 27.81
CA GLY A 18 -9.68 25.39 26.92
C GLY A 18 -9.08 24.19 26.18
N PRO A 19 -8.33 24.44 25.10
CA PRO A 19 -7.85 23.39 24.20
C PRO A 19 -6.58 22.66 24.65
N SER A 20 -6.01 23.08 25.78
CA SER A 20 -4.70 22.62 26.24
C SER A 20 -4.86 21.64 27.40
N PHE A 21 -4.17 20.50 27.29
CA PHE A 21 -4.21 19.43 28.27
C PHE A 21 -2.83 18.81 28.42
N ASP A 22 -2.54 18.27 29.60
CA ASP A 22 -1.33 17.52 29.86
C ASP A 22 -1.46 16.12 29.26
N ALA A 23 -0.54 15.74 28.37
CA ALA A 23 -0.51 14.42 27.75
C ALA A 23 -0.35 13.28 28.77
N GLU A 24 0.25 13.53 29.94
CA GLU A 24 0.37 12.55 31.02
C GLU A 24 -0.96 12.31 31.73
N TRP A 25 -1.83 13.32 31.78
CA TRP A 25 -3.16 13.24 32.38
C TRP A 25 -4.15 12.48 31.48
N VAL A 26 -4.02 12.59 30.15
CA VAL A 26 -4.92 11.96 29.19
C VAL A 26 -4.91 10.43 29.32
N ASP A 27 -6.10 9.85 29.42
CA ASP A 27 -6.34 8.43 29.29
C ASP A 27 -6.46 8.05 27.81
N TRP A 28 -5.32 7.74 27.19
CA TRP A 28 -5.22 7.37 25.78
C TRP A 28 -5.91 6.04 25.47
N ASP A 29 -6.15 5.20 26.47
CA ASP A 29 -6.81 3.89 26.33
C ASP A 29 -8.35 4.02 26.35
N LYS A 30 -8.88 5.13 26.88
CA LYS A 30 -10.31 5.41 27.00
C LYS A 30 -10.87 6.10 25.76
N MET A 31 -10.61 5.55 24.57
CA MET A 31 -11.09 6.08 23.30
C MET A 31 -12.24 5.24 22.71
N ALA A 32 -13.47 5.55 23.16
CA ALA A 32 -14.76 5.51 22.44
C ALA A 32 -15.90 5.35 23.47
N PRO A 33 -17.06 6.01 23.29
CA PRO A 33 -18.25 5.72 24.11
C PRO A 33 -18.50 4.22 24.06
N SER A 34 -18.58 3.58 25.24
CA SER A 34 -18.80 2.14 25.47
C SER A 34 -19.33 1.43 24.24
N CYS A 35 -18.43 0.89 23.41
CA CYS A 35 -18.82 0.25 22.16
C CYS A 35 -19.65 -0.98 22.55
N PRO A 36 -20.95 -1.05 22.19
CA PRO A 36 -21.76 -2.20 22.55
C PRO A 36 -21.13 -3.47 21.98
N ALA A 37 -21.29 -4.59 22.71
CA ALA A 37 -20.71 -5.89 22.38
C ALA A 37 -20.81 -6.18 20.87
N ILE A 38 -19.66 -6.48 20.27
CA ILE A 38 -19.51 -6.64 18.82
C ILE A 38 -20.31 -7.85 18.36
N GLN A 39 -21.43 -7.64 17.67
CA GLN A 39 -21.94 -8.63 16.71
C GLN A 39 -21.19 -8.43 15.40
N LEU A 40 -20.23 -9.31 15.15
CA LEU A 40 -19.59 -9.43 13.85
C LEU A 40 -20.58 -10.01 12.83
N PRO A 41 -20.42 -9.71 11.54
CA PRO A 41 -21.27 -10.26 10.50
C PRO A 41 -21.28 -11.79 10.59
N LYS A 42 -22.45 -12.40 10.81
CA LYS A 42 -22.61 -13.84 10.67
C LYS A 42 -22.59 -14.17 9.18
N SER A 43 -21.45 -14.60 8.66
CA SER A 43 -21.40 -15.07 7.28
C SER A 43 -22.02 -16.45 7.16
N VAL A 44 -22.82 -16.60 6.10
CA VAL A 44 -23.58 -17.81 5.72
C VAL A 44 -22.75 -18.71 4.78
N LYS A 45 -21.55 -18.28 4.36
CA LYS A 45 -20.74 -19.00 3.36
C LYS A 45 -19.59 -19.78 4.02
N LYS A 46 -19.59 -21.10 3.82
CA LYS A 46 -18.39 -21.93 4.03
C LYS A 46 -17.34 -21.53 2.99
N ILE A 47 -16.28 -20.86 3.42
CA ILE A 47 -15.09 -20.60 2.61
C ILE A 47 -13.96 -21.48 3.14
N ASN A 48 -13.37 -22.30 2.27
CA ASN A 48 -12.31 -23.24 2.67
C ASN A 48 -11.05 -22.54 3.22
N ASN A 49 -10.77 -21.34 2.74
CA ASN A 49 -9.70 -20.49 3.26
C ASN A 49 -10.29 -19.13 3.69
N PRO A 50 -10.40 -18.84 5.00
CA PRO A 50 -11.01 -17.61 5.49
C PRO A 50 -10.17 -16.35 5.17
N MET A 51 -8.92 -16.53 4.75
CA MET A 51 -8.01 -15.44 4.35
C MET A 51 -8.05 -15.13 2.85
N ARG A 52 -8.73 -15.95 2.04
CA ARG A 52 -8.77 -15.75 0.59
C ARG A 52 -9.51 -14.46 0.25
N ILE A 53 -8.96 -13.62 -0.61
CA ILE A 53 -9.59 -12.42 -1.15
C ILE A 53 -9.58 -12.50 -2.67
N ILE A 54 -10.71 -12.18 -3.31
CA ILE A 54 -10.76 -12.03 -4.76
C ILE A 54 -10.91 -10.55 -5.07
N LEU A 55 -9.92 -9.98 -5.74
CA LEU A 55 -9.98 -8.62 -6.25
C LEU A 55 -10.74 -8.64 -7.57
N TYR A 56 -11.97 -8.13 -7.59
CA TYR A 56 -12.81 -8.06 -8.78
C TYR A 56 -12.55 -6.75 -9.52
N GLY A 57 -11.89 -6.85 -10.67
CA GLY A 57 -11.60 -5.71 -11.55
C GLY A 57 -12.72 -5.41 -12.52
N GLN A 58 -12.40 -4.62 -13.54
CA GLN A 58 -13.34 -4.29 -14.61
C GLN A 58 -13.49 -5.45 -15.60
N GLU A 59 -14.60 -5.48 -16.32
CA GLU A 59 -14.86 -6.46 -17.40
C GLU A 59 -14.64 -7.93 -16.97
N ARG A 60 -15.02 -8.26 -15.73
CA ARG A 60 -14.90 -9.60 -15.12
C ARG A 60 -13.46 -10.09 -14.90
N ARG A 61 -12.43 -9.25 -15.12
CA ARG A 61 -11.07 -9.57 -14.68
C ARG A 61 -11.03 -9.74 -13.17
N ARG A 62 -10.24 -10.69 -12.68
CA ARG A 62 -10.11 -10.93 -11.25
C ARG A 62 -8.71 -11.39 -10.87
N LEU A 63 -8.26 -11.00 -9.69
CA LEU A 63 -7.05 -11.49 -9.07
C LEU A 63 -7.39 -12.20 -7.75
N ASP A 64 -7.26 -13.52 -7.75
CA ASP A 64 -7.55 -14.37 -6.59
C ASP A 64 -6.32 -14.50 -5.68
N LEU A 65 -6.37 -13.96 -4.48
CA LEU A 65 -5.29 -13.96 -3.51
C LEU A 65 -5.66 -14.91 -2.37
N LYS A 66 -4.78 -15.83 -1.99
CA LYS A 66 -5.03 -16.74 -0.87
C LYS A 66 -4.91 -16.08 0.51
N SER A 67 -4.37 -14.87 0.55
CA SER A 67 -4.17 -14.05 1.74
C SER A 67 -4.28 -12.58 1.32
N PRO A 68 -4.82 -11.68 2.15
CA PRO A 68 -4.82 -10.25 1.85
C PRO A 68 -3.42 -9.64 1.97
N ILE A 69 -2.46 -10.34 2.58
CA ILE A 69 -1.14 -9.80 2.87
C ILE A 69 -0.21 -9.95 1.66
N LEU A 70 0.36 -8.83 1.25
CA LEU A 70 1.31 -8.69 0.15
C LEU A 70 2.58 -7.99 0.66
N PRO A 71 3.78 -8.38 0.20
CA PRO A 71 4.94 -7.51 0.36
C PRO A 71 4.76 -6.27 -0.53
N ALA A 72 5.17 -5.09 -0.06
CA ALA A 72 5.19 -3.90 -0.89
C ALA A 72 6.38 -3.94 -1.86
N SER A 73 6.16 -3.47 -3.10
CA SER A 73 7.22 -3.36 -4.12
C SER A 73 8.48 -2.69 -3.56
N GLY A 74 9.64 -3.31 -3.77
CA GLY A 74 10.95 -2.79 -3.38
C GLY A 74 11.39 -3.13 -1.96
N CYS A 75 10.56 -3.79 -1.16
CA CYS A 75 10.86 -4.15 0.23
C CYS A 75 11.17 -5.64 0.44
N LEU A 76 11.14 -6.46 -0.62
CA LEU A 76 11.47 -7.88 -0.55
C LEU A 76 12.25 -8.29 -1.80
N SER A 77 13.40 -8.93 -1.60
CA SER A 77 14.25 -9.47 -2.66
C SER A 77 14.30 -11.00 -2.60
N ILE A 78 14.63 -11.65 -3.71
CA ILE A 78 14.85 -13.10 -3.74
C ILE A 78 15.92 -13.52 -2.72
N GLN A 79 17.02 -12.77 -2.65
CA GLN A 79 18.09 -13.03 -1.69
C GLN A 79 17.59 -12.98 -0.23
N SER A 80 16.74 -11.99 0.11
CA SER A 80 16.14 -11.90 1.45
C SER A 80 15.24 -13.09 1.76
N ILE A 81 14.48 -13.58 0.77
CA ILE A 81 13.63 -14.77 0.91
C ILE A 81 14.51 -16.02 1.16
N GLU A 82 15.57 -16.19 0.38
CA GLU A 82 16.48 -17.35 0.48
C GLU A 82 17.23 -17.38 1.81
N ILE A 83 17.76 -16.24 2.26
CA ILE A 83 18.48 -16.14 3.53
C ILE A 83 17.55 -16.37 4.73
N SER A 84 16.33 -15.83 4.68
CA SER A 84 15.38 -15.97 5.79
C SER A 84 14.68 -17.33 5.84
N GLY A 85 14.65 -18.07 4.73
CA GLY A 85 13.87 -19.31 4.63
C GLY A 85 12.37 -19.10 4.82
N MET A 86 11.87 -17.87 4.64
CA MET A 86 10.48 -17.54 4.90
C MET A 86 9.52 -18.26 3.95
N ASN A 87 8.37 -18.70 4.46
CA ASN A 87 7.35 -19.34 3.62
C ASN A 87 6.52 -18.32 2.84
N THR A 88 7.01 -17.95 1.66
CA THR A 88 6.32 -17.06 0.70
C THR A 88 4.99 -17.63 0.21
N LYS A 89 4.77 -18.95 0.34
CA LYS A 89 3.47 -19.58 0.08
C LYS A 89 2.44 -19.27 1.18
N LEU A 90 2.62 -18.29 2.05
CA LEU A 90 1.53 -17.74 2.88
C LEU A 90 0.98 -16.42 2.34
N PHE A 91 1.67 -15.77 1.41
CA PHE A 91 1.27 -14.45 0.89
C PHE A 91 0.25 -14.57 -0.23
N GLY A 92 -0.50 -13.49 -0.46
CA GLY A 92 -1.44 -13.41 -1.57
C GLY A 92 -0.73 -13.50 -2.92
N ALA A 93 0.37 -12.75 -3.04
CA ALA A 93 1.27 -12.71 -4.19
C ALA A 93 2.63 -12.15 -3.74
N GLY A 94 3.67 -12.38 -4.55
CA GLY A 94 4.90 -11.59 -4.49
C GLY A 94 4.73 -10.31 -5.31
N VAL A 95 5.30 -9.19 -4.83
CA VAL A 95 5.33 -7.93 -5.57
C VAL A 95 6.78 -7.54 -5.79
N THR A 96 7.20 -7.47 -7.05
CA THR A 96 8.61 -7.25 -7.38
C THR A 96 9.02 -5.80 -7.10
N LYS A 97 10.34 -5.54 -7.07
CA LYS A 97 10.86 -4.18 -7.27
C LYS A 97 10.35 -3.59 -8.60
N GLY A 98 10.30 -2.27 -8.69
CA GLY A 98 9.97 -1.58 -9.93
C GLY A 98 10.96 -1.89 -11.05
N VAL A 99 10.46 -2.41 -12.16
CA VAL A 99 11.22 -2.71 -13.37
C VAL A 99 11.03 -1.57 -14.36
N THR A 100 12.14 -1.11 -14.95
CA THR A 100 12.13 -0.13 -16.04
C THR A 100 12.57 -0.78 -17.34
N LEU A 101 12.26 -0.14 -18.47
CA LEU A 101 12.61 -0.70 -19.79
C LEU A 101 14.12 -0.94 -19.89
N GLN A 102 14.90 0.11 -19.64
CA GLN A 102 16.35 0.08 -19.59
C GLN A 102 16.87 -0.07 -18.15
N PRO A 103 18.10 -0.59 -17.95
CA PRO A 103 18.74 -0.63 -16.64
C PRO A 103 18.89 0.74 -16.02
N ARG A 104 18.84 0.81 -14.68
CA ARG A 104 19.06 2.05 -13.91
C ARG A 104 20.03 1.79 -12.77
N ALA A 105 21.04 2.65 -12.65
CA ALA A 105 22.02 2.59 -11.55
C ALA A 105 21.43 3.02 -10.19
N GLY A 106 20.35 3.81 -10.20
CA GLY A 106 19.79 4.45 -9.02
C GLY A 106 20.43 5.80 -8.71
N ASN A 107 20.04 6.40 -7.58
CA ASN A 107 20.53 7.70 -7.14
C ASN A 107 21.92 7.62 -6.46
N PRO A 108 22.64 8.71 -6.25
CA PRO A 108 23.82 8.73 -5.38
C PRO A 108 23.52 8.28 -3.93
N THR A 109 24.53 7.77 -3.23
CA THR A 109 24.46 7.45 -1.79
C THR A 109 24.75 8.70 -0.93
N PRO A 110 24.29 8.75 0.33
CA PRO A 110 23.44 7.78 1.03
C PRO A 110 22.00 7.75 0.48
N ARG A 111 21.46 6.55 0.29
CA ARG A 111 20.11 6.35 -0.28
C ARG A 111 19.03 6.10 0.77
N VAL A 112 19.42 5.85 2.01
CA VAL A 112 18.52 5.57 3.11
C VAL A 112 19.01 6.24 4.37
N CYS A 113 18.10 6.67 5.22
CA CYS A 113 18.39 7.04 6.59
C CYS A 113 17.20 6.71 7.49
N GLU A 114 17.49 6.35 8.74
CA GLU A 114 16.47 6.17 9.77
C GLU A 114 15.93 7.53 10.22
N VAL A 115 14.63 7.58 10.50
CA VAL A 115 13.93 8.74 11.08
C VAL A 115 12.97 8.26 12.16
N GLN A 116 12.41 9.19 12.92
CA GLN A 116 11.36 8.86 13.89
C GLN A 116 10.21 8.12 13.20
N SER A 117 9.83 6.98 13.77
CA SER A 117 8.74 6.13 13.29
C SER A 117 8.91 5.69 11.83
N GLY A 118 10.15 5.44 11.37
CA GLY A 118 10.39 4.85 10.07
C GLY A 118 11.73 5.17 9.42
N MET A 119 11.72 5.33 8.10
CA MET A 119 12.92 5.61 7.31
C MET A 119 12.59 6.47 6.10
N ILE A 120 13.59 7.24 5.64
CA ILE A 120 13.57 7.90 4.34
C ILE A 120 14.40 7.08 3.37
N ASN A 121 13.90 6.90 2.14
CA ASN A 121 14.67 6.30 1.05
C ASN A 121 14.64 7.15 -0.23
N SER A 122 15.71 7.04 -1.01
CA SER A 122 15.86 7.63 -2.34
C SER A 122 16.69 6.71 -3.23
N ILE A 123 16.15 5.51 -3.52
CA ILE A 123 16.87 4.47 -4.27
C ILE A 123 17.12 4.87 -5.74
N GLY A 124 16.18 5.60 -6.35
CA GLY A 124 16.27 6.01 -7.77
C GLY A 124 15.86 4.93 -8.77
N LEU A 125 15.02 3.97 -8.34
CA LEU A 125 14.54 2.84 -9.15
C LEU A 125 15.69 1.99 -9.71
N GLN A 126 16.73 1.71 -8.91
CA GLN A 126 17.82 0.84 -9.37
C GLN A 126 17.28 -0.55 -9.77
N ASN A 127 17.56 -0.97 -11.01
CA ASN A 127 17.17 -2.27 -11.53
C ASN A 127 18.00 -2.64 -12.78
N LEU A 128 17.95 -3.91 -13.17
CA LEU A 128 18.74 -4.46 -14.28
C LEU A 128 18.08 -4.32 -15.66
N GLY A 129 16.94 -3.61 -15.75
CA GLY A 129 16.16 -3.50 -16.97
C GLY A 129 15.21 -4.67 -17.19
N LEU A 130 14.29 -4.49 -18.12
CA LEU A 130 13.19 -5.42 -18.36
C LEU A 130 13.66 -6.76 -18.91
N GLU A 131 14.61 -6.73 -19.85
CA GLU A 131 15.09 -7.95 -20.52
C GLU A 131 15.75 -8.91 -19.55
N VAL A 132 16.68 -8.41 -18.71
CA VAL A 132 17.32 -9.21 -17.66
C VAL A 132 16.29 -9.69 -16.64
N PHE A 133 15.35 -8.84 -16.25
CA PHE A 133 14.29 -9.24 -15.32
C PHE A 133 13.46 -10.41 -15.86
N ILE A 134 12.96 -10.33 -17.09
CA ILE A 134 12.14 -11.39 -17.70
C ILE A 134 12.93 -12.70 -17.82
N ASN A 135 14.17 -12.63 -18.26
CA ASN A 135 14.96 -13.81 -18.57
C ASN A 135 15.60 -14.48 -17.34
N GLN A 136 15.87 -13.73 -16.27
CA GLN A 136 16.67 -14.21 -15.13
C GLN A 136 15.97 -14.12 -13.78
N GLU A 137 15.27 -13.02 -13.48
CA GLU A 137 14.64 -12.82 -12.17
C GLU A 137 13.21 -13.40 -12.12
N LEU A 138 12.40 -13.16 -13.15
CA LEU A 138 10.98 -13.50 -13.18
C LEU A 138 10.70 -15.01 -13.01
N PRO A 139 11.45 -15.95 -13.66
CA PRO A 139 11.22 -17.38 -13.45
C PRO A 139 11.34 -17.79 -11.98
N ARG A 140 12.31 -17.22 -11.25
CA ARG A 140 12.51 -17.46 -9.81
C ARG A 140 11.37 -16.90 -8.98
N TRP A 141 10.86 -15.70 -9.32
CA TRP A 141 9.68 -15.15 -8.66
C TRP A 141 8.44 -16.05 -8.82
N LEU A 142 8.23 -16.57 -10.02
CA LEU A 142 7.11 -17.47 -10.33
C LEU A 142 7.23 -18.81 -9.59
N GLU A 143 8.45 -19.31 -9.37
CA GLU A 143 8.69 -20.49 -8.54
C GLU A 143 8.44 -20.22 -7.05
N LEU A 144 8.92 -19.08 -6.54
CA LEU A 144 8.85 -18.74 -5.12
C LEU A 144 7.42 -18.40 -4.67
N PHE A 145 6.61 -17.73 -5.50
CA PHE A 145 5.29 -17.24 -5.09
C PHE A 145 4.14 -18.00 -5.74
N PRO A 146 2.94 -18.04 -5.11
CA PRO A 146 1.75 -18.58 -5.76
C PRO A 146 1.29 -17.72 -6.95
N LYS A 147 1.58 -16.41 -6.89
CA LYS A 147 1.24 -15.39 -7.88
C LYS A 147 2.29 -14.29 -7.82
N VAL A 148 2.59 -13.68 -8.95
CA VAL A 148 3.55 -12.58 -9.03
C VAL A 148 2.87 -11.36 -9.61
N ILE A 149 3.02 -10.23 -8.93
CA ILE A 149 2.64 -8.90 -9.39
C ILE A 149 3.94 -8.18 -9.73
N VAL A 150 4.08 -7.73 -10.98
CA VAL A 150 5.28 -7.00 -11.41
C VAL A 150 5.02 -5.51 -11.28
N ASN A 151 5.79 -4.82 -10.45
CA ASN A 151 5.77 -3.36 -10.41
C ASN A 151 6.51 -2.82 -11.63
N ILE A 152 5.86 -1.94 -12.40
CA ILE A 152 6.44 -1.33 -13.60
C ILE A 152 6.59 0.18 -13.39
N SER A 153 7.71 0.71 -13.87
CA SER A 153 8.04 2.13 -13.79
C SER A 153 8.67 2.59 -15.10
N GLY A 154 8.53 3.87 -15.41
CA GLY A 154 8.99 4.48 -16.65
C GLY A 154 8.91 6.00 -16.57
N SER A 155 9.60 6.64 -17.50
CA SER A 155 9.74 8.09 -17.61
C SER A 155 8.88 8.69 -18.72
N THR A 156 8.40 7.85 -19.64
CA THR A 156 7.47 8.21 -20.73
C THR A 156 6.36 7.16 -20.87
N ILE A 157 5.24 7.51 -21.51
CA ILE A 157 4.13 6.57 -21.72
C ILE A 157 4.57 5.39 -22.60
N GLU A 158 5.42 5.66 -23.58
CA GLU A 158 5.95 4.67 -24.53
C GLU A 158 6.74 3.58 -23.79
N GLU A 159 7.57 3.94 -22.81
CA GLU A 159 8.27 2.95 -21.98
C GLU A 159 7.28 2.05 -21.21
N TYR A 160 6.21 2.60 -20.63
CA TYR A 160 5.19 1.78 -19.94
C TYR A 160 4.44 0.86 -20.90
N VAL A 161 4.14 1.33 -22.12
CA VAL A 161 3.49 0.53 -23.16
C VAL A 161 4.36 -0.65 -23.54
N GLU A 162 5.64 -0.42 -23.84
CA GLU A 162 6.57 -1.47 -24.24
C GLU A 162 6.80 -2.49 -23.11
N ILE A 163 6.94 -2.02 -21.86
CA ILE A 163 7.04 -2.91 -20.69
C ILE A 163 5.77 -3.77 -20.56
N ALA A 164 4.59 -3.17 -20.71
CA ALA A 164 3.32 -3.86 -20.58
C ALA A 164 3.11 -4.93 -21.67
N GLU A 165 3.49 -4.64 -22.91
CA GLU A 165 3.44 -5.59 -24.02
C GLU A 165 4.35 -6.79 -23.76
N LYS A 166 5.60 -6.54 -23.38
CA LYS A 166 6.61 -7.60 -23.14
C LYS A 166 6.30 -8.45 -21.90
N LEU A 167 5.64 -7.88 -20.88
CA LEU A 167 5.21 -8.64 -19.70
C LEU A 167 3.91 -9.42 -19.94
N SER A 168 3.08 -9.00 -20.90
CA SER A 168 1.86 -9.72 -21.25
C SER A 168 2.21 -11.14 -21.74
N GLY A 169 1.61 -12.16 -21.10
CA GLY A 169 1.88 -13.56 -21.44
C GLY A 169 3.08 -14.21 -20.75
N THR A 170 3.81 -13.50 -19.88
CA THR A 170 4.95 -14.05 -19.13
C THR A 170 4.54 -14.91 -17.90
N GLY A 171 3.24 -15.13 -17.69
CA GLY A 171 2.71 -15.89 -16.54
C GLY A 171 2.51 -15.07 -15.26
N ILE A 172 2.80 -13.76 -15.29
CA ILE A 172 2.51 -12.86 -14.17
C ILE A 172 0.99 -12.73 -13.95
N ALA A 173 0.59 -12.51 -12.70
CA ALA A 173 -0.82 -12.44 -12.33
C ALA A 173 -1.41 -11.03 -12.49
N ALA A 174 -0.57 -9.99 -12.34
CA ALA A 174 -0.97 -8.60 -12.51
C ALA A 174 0.26 -7.70 -12.76
N MET A 175 0.00 -6.52 -13.31
CA MET A 175 0.98 -5.43 -13.35
C MET A 175 0.56 -4.35 -12.36
N GLU A 176 1.51 -3.89 -11.54
CA GLU A 176 1.36 -2.72 -10.69
C GLU A 176 2.02 -1.51 -11.36
N VAL A 177 1.21 -0.64 -11.96
CA VAL A 177 1.65 0.58 -12.65
C VAL A 177 1.97 1.66 -11.61
N ASN A 178 3.25 1.93 -11.38
CA ASN A 178 3.69 2.95 -10.45
C ASN A 178 3.68 4.34 -11.08
N ILE A 179 2.67 5.15 -10.77
CA ILE A 179 2.51 6.49 -11.34
C ILE A 179 3.21 7.59 -10.52
N SER A 180 4.11 7.20 -9.61
CA SER A 180 4.88 8.14 -8.77
C SER A 180 6.19 8.60 -9.42
N CYS A 181 6.44 8.20 -10.67
CA CYS A 181 7.63 8.55 -11.43
C CYS A 181 7.46 9.89 -12.17
N PRO A 182 8.53 10.69 -12.32
CA PRO A 182 8.49 11.92 -13.10
C PRO A 182 8.35 11.62 -14.60
N ASN A 183 7.44 12.34 -15.28
CA ASN A 183 7.25 12.28 -16.72
C ASN A 183 8.17 13.30 -17.42
N ILE A 184 9.17 12.83 -18.16
CA ILE A 184 10.15 13.72 -18.81
C ILE A 184 9.49 14.59 -19.90
N ASN A 185 8.48 14.06 -20.61
CA ASN A 185 7.76 14.77 -21.68
C ASN A 185 6.82 15.87 -21.15
N ALA A 186 6.55 15.89 -19.85
CA ALA A 186 5.72 16.89 -19.17
C ALA A 186 6.52 17.70 -18.14
N GLY A 187 7.78 18.02 -18.44
CA GLY A 187 8.61 18.85 -17.56
C GLY A 187 8.94 18.19 -16.21
N LYS A 188 9.00 16.86 -16.16
CA LYS A 188 9.23 16.03 -14.94
C LYS A 188 8.06 16.03 -13.95
N MET A 189 6.86 16.47 -14.34
CA MET A 189 5.65 16.31 -13.51
C MET A 189 5.35 14.83 -13.26
N LEU A 190 4.99 14.45 -12.03
CA LEU A 190 4.60 13.07 -11.74
C LEU A 190 3.27 12.73 -12.45
N PHE A 191 3.17 11.55 -13.06
CA PHE A 191 1.90 11.11 -13.65
C PHE A 191 0.75 11.15 -12.63
N GLY A 192 1.05 10.71 -11.40
CA GLY A 192 0.10 10.58 -10.30
C GLY A 192 -0.31 11.86 -9.59
N VAL A 193 0.14 13.04 -10.03
CA VAL A 193 -0.36 14.33 -9.54
C VAL A 193 -1.27 15.03 -10.55
N SER A 194 -1.56 14.38 -11.68
CA SER A 194 -2.43 14.90 -12.73
C SER A 194 -3.44 13.84 -13.18
N PRO A 195 -4.75 14.05 -12.96
CA PRO A 195 -5.79 13.13 -13.47
C PRO A 195 -5.70 12.94 -14.98
N ARG A 196 -5.32 13.99 -15.73
CA ARG A 196 -5.14 13.92 -17.18
C ARG A 196 -4.00 12.96 -17.56
N LEU A 197 -2.80 13.17 -17.01
CA LEU A 197 -1.63 12.35 -17.33
C LEU A 197 -1.82 10.91 -16.86
N THR A 198 -2.44 10.72 -15.69
CA THR A 198 -2.81 9.39 -15.19
C THR A 198 -3.73 8.66 -16.15
N ARG A 199 -4.79 9.32 -16.65
CA ARG A 199 -5.71 8.73 -17.62
C ARG A 199 -5.01 8.35 -18.93
N GLU A 200 -4.14 9.23 -19.45
CA GLU A 200 -3.38 8.98 -20.68
C GLU A 200 -2.48 7.75 -20.55
N LEU A 201 -1.69 7.70 -19.47
CA LEU A 201 -0.81 6.57 -19.16
C LEU A 201 -1.59 5.26 -19.00
N VAL A 202 -2.58 5.23 -18.09
CA VAL A 202 -3.33 4.00 -17.79
C VAL A 202 -4.09 3.48 -19.01
N LYS A 203 -4.67 4.37 -19.82
CA LYS A 203 -5.37 4.00 -21.05
C LYS A 203 -4.42 3.37 -22.06
N ALA A 204 -3.21 3.93 -22.21
CA ALA A 204 -2.19 3.38 -23.09
C ALA A 204 -1.71 2.00 -22.60
N THR A 205 -1.42 1.86 -21.30
CA THR A 205 -1.02 0.58 -20.69
C THR A 205 -2.11 -0.50 -20.85
N ARG A 206 -3.37 -0.16 -20.61
CA ARG A 206 -4.51 -1.09 -20.83
C ARG A 206 -4.60 -1.52 -22.29
N LYS A 207 -4.44 -0.60 -23.24
CA LYS A 207 -4.47 -0.94 -24.68
C LYS A 207 -3.36 -1.93 -25.05
N ALA A 208 -2.17 -1.75 -24.46
CA ALA A 208 -1.00 -2.60 -24.71
C ALA A 208 -1.16 -4.01 -24.09
N ALA A 209 -1.86 -4.12 -22.95
CA ALA A 209 -2.09 -5.37 -22.24
C ALA A 209 -3.57 -5.58 -21.89
N PRO A 210 -4.45 -5.84 -22.88
CA PRO A 210 -5.91 -5.82 -22.71
C PRO A 210 -6.42 -6.84 -21.70
N ASN A 211 -5.75 -7.99 -21.59
CA ASN A 211 -6.17 -9.10 -20.72
C ASN A 211 -5.53 -9.08 -19.32
N MET A 212 -4.52 -8.23 -19.10
CA MET A 212 -3.79 -8.21 -17.82
C MET A 212 -4.61 -7.55 -16.71
N PHE A 213 -4.49 -8.05 -15.48
CA PHE A 213 -5.03 -7.35 -14.32
C PHE A 213 -4.12 -6.15 -14.00
N ILE A 214 -4.66 -4.93 -14.06
CA ILE A 214 -3.88 -3.70 -13.88
C ILE A 214 -4.20 -3.07 -12.53
N ILE A 215 -3.20 -3.02 -11.66
CA ILE A 215 -3.21 -2.28 -10.40
C ILE A 215 -2.54 -0.93 -10.66
N VAL A 216 -3.17 0.18 -10.31
CA VAL A 216 -2.53 1.51 -10.40
C VAL A 216 -2.12 1.96 -9.01
N LYS A 217 -0.81 2.15 -8.79
CA LYS A 217 -0.25 2.54 -7.50
C LYS A 217 -0.11 4.05 -7.39
N LEU A 218 -1.00 4.64 -6.59
CA LEU A 218 -1.11 6.08 -6.36
C LEU A 218 0.00 6.60 -5.44
N THR A 219 0.27 7.89 -5.55
CA THR A 219 1.24 8.62 -4.73
C THR A 219 0.53 9.50 -3.70
N PRO A 220 1.00 9.61 -2.45
CA PRO A 220 0.51 10.61 -1.51
C PRO A 220 0.84 12.04 -1.96
N TYR A 221 1.79 12.22 -2.90
CA TYR A 221 2.11 13.52 -3.49
C TYR A 221 0.90 14.17 -4.21
N ALA A 222 -0.11 13.39 -4.57
CA ALA A 222 -1.34 13.90 -5.17
C ALA A 222 -2.13 14.79 -4.20
N GLY A 223 -1.91 14.67 -2.88
CA GLY A 223 -2.61 15.43 -1.86
C GLY A 223 -4.13 15.36 -2.02
N PHE A 224 -4.78 16.52 -2.00
CA PHE A 224 -6.24 16.64 -2.16
C PHE A 224 -6.76 16.11 -3.51
N MET A 225 -5.90 15.96 -4.53
CA MET A 225 -6.29 15.45 -5.85
C MET A 225 -6.32 13.92 -5.94
N VAL A 226 -5.93 13.19 -4.88
CA VAL A 226 -5.80 11.73 -4.91
C VAL A 226 -7.06 11.01 -5.39
N ILE A 227 -8.24 11.50 -4.99
CA ILE A 227 -9.54 10.92 -5.40
C ILE A 227 -9.77 11.12 -6.90
N ASP A 228 -9.45 12.29 -7.45
CA ASP A 228 -9.63 12.57 -8.89
C ASP A 228 -8.64 11.79 -9.76
N VAL A 229 -7.41 11.63 -9.28
CA VAL A 229 -6.40 10.76 -9.89
C VAL A 229 -6.87 9.31 -9.90
N ALA A 230 -7.40 8.81 -8.78
CA ALA A 230 -7.94 7.46 -8.67
C ALA A 230 -9.11 7.25 -9.64
N LYS A 231 -10.08 8.17 -9.66
CA LYS A 231 -11.21 8.13 -10.62
C LYS A 231 -10.73 8.13 -12.07
N ALA A 232 -9.70 8.92 -12.39
CA ALA A 232 -9.12 8.96 -13.72
C ALA A 232 -8.45 7.64 -14.11
N ALA A 233 -7.71 7.01 -13.20
CA ALA A 233 -7.12 5.68 -13.39
C ALA A 233 -8.20 4.61 -13.64
N VAL A 234 -9.26 4.58 -12.83
CA VAL A 234 -10.36 3.63 -13.00
C VAL A 234 -11.06 3.83 -14.34
N ARG A 235 -11.45 5.05 -14.69
CA ARG A 235 -12.07 5.34 -16.01
C ARG A 235 -11.17 4.98 -17.20
N ALA A 236 -9.86 4.92 -17.00
CA ALA A 236 -8.90 4.53 -18.01
C ALA A 236 -8.67 3.01 -18.11
N GLY A 237 -9.27 2.21 -17.22
CA GLY A 237 -9.22 0.75 -17.27
C GLY A 237 -8.39 0.08 -16.16
N ALA A 238 -8.09 0.79 -15.05
CA ALA A 238 -7.51 0.17 -13.86
C ALA A 238 -8.49 -0.82 -13.22
N ASP A 239 -8.02 -2.03 -12.90
CA ASP A 239 -8.83 -3.06 -12.24
C ASP A 239 -8.77 -2.96 -10.72
N CYS A 240 -7.76 -2.28 -10.18
CA CYS A 240 -7.54 -2.10 -8.76
C CYS A 240 -6.74 -0.84 -8.53
N ILE A 241 -6.99 -0.18 -7.40
CA ILE A 241 -6.15 0.91 -6.92
C ILE A 241 -5.26 0.38 -5.80
N ALA A 242 -3.96 0.64 -5.87
CA ALA A 242 -3.11 0.53 -4.69
C ALA A 242 -2.84 1.95 -4.18
N PHE A 243 -3.25 2.25 -2.95
CA PHE A 243 -2.91 3.51 -2.32
C PHE A 243 -1.84 3.29 -1.27
N GLY A 244 -0.73 4.02 -1.45
CA GLY A 244 0.41 3.96 -0.59
C GLY A 244 1.69 3.85 -1.39
N ASN A 245 2.35 5.00 -1.49
CA ASN A 245 3.76 5.13 -1.75
C ASN A 245 4.36 5.95 -0.61
N THR A 246 5.64 6.27 -0.68
CA THR A 246 6.31 7.06 0.35
C THR A 246 5.91 8.54 0.31
N TYR A 247 5.93 9.21 1.47
CA TYR A 247 5.65 10.63 1.61
C TYR A 247 6.93 11.46 1.45
N PRO A 248 6.92 12.58 0.73
CA PRO A 248 8.10 13.46 0.64
C PRO A 248 8.60 13.86 2.01
N SER A 249 9.89 13.69 2.25
CA SER A 249 10.50 13.97 3.54
C SER A 249 11.98 14.28 3.41
N MET A 250 12.51 14.99 4.40
CA MET A 250 13.91 15.36 4.52
C MET A 250 14.35 15.12 5.96
N ALA A 251 15.56 14.60 6.12
CA ALA A 251 16.24 14.54 7.40
C ALA A 251 17.55 15.31 7.28
N ILE A 252 17.82 16.18 8.25
CA ILE A 252 18.99 17.05 8.30
C ILE A 252 19.92 16.55 9.40
N ASP A 253 21.21 16.43 9.09
CA ASP A 253 22.26 16.30 10.10
C ASP A 253 22.54 17.69 10.67
N VAL A 254 22.21 17.90 11.94
CA VAL A 254 22.32 19.21 12.60
C VAL A 254 23.77 19.58 12.95
N HIS A 255 24.69 18.62 12.96
CA HIS A 255 26.11 18.88 13.19
C HIS A 255 26.83 19.18 11.87
N ALA A 256 26.44 18.48 10.80
CA ALA A 256 27.00 18.69 9.47
C ALA A 256 26.29 19.82 8.69
N LEU A 257 25.12 20.28 9.15
CA LEU A 257 24.25 21.24 8.45
C LEU A 257 23.89 20.79 7.02
N MET A 258 23.78 19.48 6.81
CA MET A 258 23.57 18.86 5.49
C MET A 258 22.44 17.83 5.52
N PRO A 259 21.78 17.58 4.39
CA PRO A 259 20.82 16.48 4.29
C PRO A 259 21.47 15.11 4.51
N LYS A 260 20.74 14.21 5.17
CA LYS A 260 21.18 12.81 5.38
C LYS A 260 21.03 11.91 4.14
N ILE A 261 20.38 12.41 3.08
CA ILE A 261 20.15 11.70 1.82
C ILE A 261 20.95 12.39 0.72
N GLY A 262 21.66 11.62 -0.12
CA GLY A 262 22.58 12.14 -1.14
C GLY A 262 21.92 12.97 -2.26
N VAL A 263 20.59 12.91 -2.38
CA VAL A 263 19.80 13.79 -3.27
C VAL A 263 18.91 14.76 -2.48
N ASN A 264 19.33 15.10 -1.26
CA ASN A 264 18.74 16.06 -0.33
C ASN A 264 17.42 15.61 0.34
N PHE A 265 16.55 14.93 -0.38
CA PHE A 265 15.26 14.46 0.15
C PHE A 265 14.93 13.07 -0.39
N GLY A 266 13.90 12.47 0.17
CA GLY A 266 13.43 11.17 -0.26
C GLY A 266 12.00 10.92 0.15
N GLY A 267 11.61 9.67 0.09
CA GLY A 267 10.31 9.21 0.54
C GLY A 267 10.38 8.58 1.93
N GLN A 268 9.65 9.13 2.88
CA GLN A 268 9.39 8.54 4.18
C GLN A 268 8.38 7.40 4.10
N SER A 269 8.72 6.33 4.80
CA SER A 269 7.93 5.12 5.00
C SER A 269 8.07 4.68 6.47
N GLY A 270 7.30 3.68 6.91
CA GLY A 270 7.26 3.23 8.30
C GLY A 270 6.00 3.70 9.03
N SER A 271 5.88 3.38 10.32
CA SER A 271 4.67 3.59 11.13
C SER A 271 4.23 5.06 11.19
N GLY A 272 5.15 6.01 11.03
CA GLY A 272 4.87 7.45 11.00
C GLY A 272 3.94 7.90 9.88
N ILE A 273 3.75 7.10 8.82
CA ILE A 273 2.81 7.41 7.73
C ILE A 273 1.51 6.59 7.80
N HIS A 274 1.36 5.71 8.80
CA HIS A 274 0.28 4.72 8.84
C HIS A 274 -1.11 5.36 8.82
N ASN A 275 -1.39 6.21 9.80
CA ASN A 275 -2.72 6.80 9.99
C ASN A 275 -3.12 7.73 8.83
N LEU A 276 -2.15 8.41 8.22
CA LEU A 276 -2.36 9.23 7.02
C LEU A 276 -2.80 8.34 5.84
N SER A 277 -2.17 7.18 5.70
CA SER A 277 -2.53 6.22 4.66
C SER A 277 -3.87 5.54 4.91
N VAL A 278 -4.17 5.14 6.16
CA VAL A 278 -5.48 4.56 6.54
C VAL A 278 -6.60 5.55 6.23
N LYS A 279 -6.45 6.83 6.61
CA LYS A 279 -7.45 7.87 6.32
C LYS A 279 -7.66 8.06 4.82
N THR A 280 -6.60 8.04 4.02
CA THR A 280 -6.72 8.21 2.57
C THR A 280 -7.37 6.99 1.90
N VAL A 281 -7.08 5.77 2.37
CA VAL A 281 -7.77 4.55 1.92
C VAL A 281 -9.25 4.61 2.26
N PHE A 282 -9.61 5.10 3.45
CA PHE A 282 -11.00 5.34 3.81
C PHE A 282 -11.68 6.32 2.83
N ASP A 283 -11.04 7.44 2.50
CA ASP A 283 -11.59 8.43 1.56
C ASP A 283 -11.77 7.87 0.14
N LEU A 284 -10.80 7.08 -0.35
CA LEU A 284 -10.91 6.38 -1.63
C LEU A 284 -12.05 5.37 -1.62
N THR A 285 -12.29 4.72 -0.48
CA THR A 285 -13.43 3.80 -0.30
C THR A 285 -14.76 4.56 -0.33
N GLN A 286 -14.86 5.70 0.36
CA GLN A 286 -16.05 6.56 0.33
C GLN A 286 -16.32 7.14 -1.06
N ALA A 287 -15.29 7.33 -1.88
CA ALA A 287 -15.43 7.76 -3.27
C ALA A 287 -16.08 6.70 -4.19
N ARG A 288 -16.32 5.48 -3.70
CA ARG A 288 -17.01 4.38 -4.41
C ARG A 288 -16.49 4.16 -5.83
N LEU A 289 -15.18 3.94 -5.94
CA LEU A 289 -14.48 3.79 -7.22
C LEU A 289 -14.97 2.59 -8.06
N GLY A 290 -15.71 1.65 -7.47
CA GLY A 290 -16.22 0.46 -8.17
C GLY A 290 -15.17 -0.61 -8.43
N VAL A 291 -13.95 -0.44 -7.90
CA VAL A 291 -12.84 -1.39 -7.96
C VAL A 291 -12.25 -1.59 -6.56
N PRO A 292 -11.59 -2.73 -6.28
CA PRO A 292 -10.93 -2.98 -5.01
C PRO A 292 -9.75 -2.03 -4.77
N ILE A 293 -9.40 -1.88 -3.49
CA ILE A 293 -8.27 -1.08 -3.03
C ILE A 293 -7.26 -1.98 -2.30
N ILE A 294 -5.97 -1.78 -2.58
CA ILE A 294 -4.86 -2.31 -1.77
C ILE A 294 -4.33 -1.15 -0.92
N GLY A 295 -4.35 -1.30 0.40
CA GLY A 295 -3.84 -0.31 1.35
C GLY A 295 -2.37 -0.57 1.67
N ILE A 296 -1.51 0.44 1.57
CA ILE A 296 -0.06 0.30 1.81
C ILE A 296 0.41 1.52 2.62
N GLY A 297 1.24 1.28 3.65
CA GLY A 297 1.92 2.35 4.38
C GLY A 297 1.93 2.12 5.88
N GLY A 298 3.13 2.01 6.45
CA GLY A 298 3.33 1.96 7.90
C GLY A 298 2.71 0.79 8.64
N VAL A 299 2.41 -0.32 7.95
CA VAL A 299 1.95 -1.55 8.60
C VAL A 299 3.14 -2.19 9.32
N ASP A 300 3.13 -2.11 10.65
CA ASP A 300 4.13 -2.68 11.56
C ASP A 300 3.62 -3.93 12.31
N GLY A 301 2.31 -4.17 12.27
CA GLY A 301 1.66 -5.28 12.96
C GLY A 301 0.35 -5.70 12.30
N TRP A 302 -0.35 -6.65 12.93
CA TRP A 302 -1.62 -7.14 12.40
C TRP A 302 -2.73 -6.12 12.64
N GLU A 303 -2.71 -5.39 13.75
CA GLU A 303 -3.68 -4.32 14.05
C GLU A 303 -3.68 -3.26 12.94
N GLY A 304 -2.51 -2.76 12.54
CA GLY A 304 -2.41 -1.79 11.45
C GLY A 304 -2.87 -2.36 10.09
N ALA A 305 -2.65 -3.66 9.84
CA ALA A 305 -3.24 -4.31 8.68
C ALA A 305 -4.78 -4.35 8.78
N ALA A 306 -5.33 -4.60 9.97
CA ALA A 306 -6.77 -4.65 10.20
C ALA A 306 -7.41 -3.27 10.00
N GLU A 307 -6.74 -2.19 10.40
CA GLU A 307 -7.19 -0.82 10.14
C GLU A 307 -7.42 -0.55 8.65
N PHE A 308 -6.48 -0.97 7.78
CA PHE A 308 -6.66 -0.84 6.33
C PHE A 308 -7.86 -1.63 5.82
N ILE A 309 -8.05 -2.88 6.27
CA ILE A 309 -9.19 -3.70 5.87
C ILE A 309 -10.51 -3.03 6.31
N LEU A 310 -10.60 -2.60 7.56
CA LEU A 310 -11.77 -1.92 8.12
C LEU A 310 -12.06 -0.59 7.40
N ALA A 311 -11.03 0.15 7.02
CA ALA A 311 -11.13 1.39 6.24
C ALA A 311 -11.65 1.15 4.80
N GLY A 312 -11.45 -0.06 4.25
CA GLY A 312 -12.00 -0.45 2.94
C GLY A 312 -11.03 -1.13 1.99
N ALA A 313 -9.77 -1.36 2.38
CA ALA A 313 -8.85 -2.13 1.58
C ALA A 313 -9.28 -3.60 1.50
N SER A 314 -9.19 -4.21 0.32
CA SER A 314 -9.37 -5.66 0.15
C SER A 314 -8.09 -6.44 0.48
N ALA A 315 -6.93 -5.82 0.30
CA ALA A 315 -5.62 -6.40 0.58
C ALA A 315 -4.66 -5.32 1.11
N VAL A 316 -3.57 -5.76 1.74
CA VAL A 316 -2.65 -4.89 2.50
C VAL A 316 -1.22 -5.16 2.09
N GLY A 317 -0.49 -4.10 1.74
CA GLY A 317 0.94 -4.14 1.43
C GLY A 317 1.79 -3.79 2.65
N VAL A 318 2.77 -4.64 2.96
CA VAL A 318 3.73 -4.46 4.06
C VAL A 318 5.11 -4.14 3.48
N GLY A 319 5.66 -2.98 3.81
CA GLY A 319 6.91 -2.47 3.23
C GLY A 319 8.05 -2.45 4.23
N THR A 320 8.24 -1.30 4.88
CA THR A 320 9.35 -1.03 5.82
C THR A 320 9.52 -2.13 6.88
N GLU A 321 8.42 -2.69 7.38
CA GLU A 321 8.49 -3.74 8.41
C GLU A 321 9.14 -5.05 7.92
N LEU A 322 9.15 -5.31 6.60
CA LEU A 322 9.91 -6.42 6.02
C LEU A 322 11.41 -6.19 6.02
N LEU A 323 11.84 -4.92 5.95
CA LEU A 323 13.25 -4.55 6.02
C LEU A 323 13.80 -4.75 7.44
N ASN A 324 12.94 -4.57 8.45
CA ASN A 324 13.25 -4.86 9.84
C ASN A 324 13.33 -6.38 10.09
N ASN A 325 12.29 -7.13 9.71
CA ASN A 325 12.32 -8.59 9.77
C ASN A 325 11.46 -9.22 8.65
N PRO A 326 12.05 -10.05 7.77
CA PRO A 326 11.33 -10.62 6.64
C PRO A 326 10.14 -11.50 7.07
N HIS A 327 10.18 -12.12 8.26
CA HIS A 327 9.09 -12.95 8.76
C HIS A 327 7.85 -12.17 9.20
N ASN A 328 7.90 -10.83 9.27
CA ASN A 328 6.77 -10.05 9.79
C ASN A 328 5.49 -10.20 8.97
N CYS A 329 5.57 -10.35 7.64
CA CYS A 329 4.39 -10.69 6.84
C CYS A 329 3.77 -12.05 7.21
N VAL A 330 4.60 -13.04 7.58
CA VAL A 330 4.12 -14.34 8.05
C VAL A 330 3.43 -14.19 9.40
N LYS A 331 4.03 -13.46 10.34
CA LYS A 331 3.44 -13.16 11.66
C LYS A 331 2.10 -12.44 11.53
N ILE A 332 2.01 -11.43 10.67
CA ILE A 332 0.75 -10.70 10.40
C ILE A 332 -0.32 -11.66 9.87
N HIS A 333 0.02 -12.52 8.91
CA HIS A 333 -0.91 -13.52 8.37
C HIS A 333 -1.43 -14.48 9.46
N GLU A 334 -0.54 -14.99 10.31
CA GLU A 334 -0.89 -15.90 11.41
C GLU A 334 -1.76 -15.21 12.47
N SER A 335 -1.45 -13.97 12.83
CA SER A 335 -2.24 -13.17 13.77
C SER A 335 -3.62 -12.87 13.21
N PHE A 336 -3.76 -12.57 11.92
CA PHE A 336 -5.06 -12.46 11.25
C PHE A 336 -5.87 -13.75 11.33
N LEU A 337 -5.25 -14.91 11.09
CA LEU A 337 -5.94 -16.20 11.25
C LEU A 337 -6.42 -16.42 12.68
N LYS A 338 -5.60 -16.08 13.69
CA LYS A 338 -5.99 -16.15 15.10
C LYS A 338 -7.16 -15.22 15.40
N TRP A 339 -7.10 -13.98 14.90
CA TRP A 339 -8.15 -12.97 15.07
C TRP A 339 -9.48 -13.41 14.46
N ILE A 340 -9.46 -13.89 13.21
CA ILE A 340 -10.64 -14.47 12.53
C ILE A 340 -11.25 -15.62 13.34
N LYS A 341 -10.42 -16.55 13.82
CA LYS A 341 -10.88 -17.71 14.60
C LYS A 341 -11.49 -17.28 15.94
N PHE A 342 -10.82 -16.40 16.68
CA PHE A 342 -11.27 -15.87 17.97
C PHE A 342 -12.66 -15.24 17.84
N HIS A 343 -12.85 -14.47 16.78
CA HIS A 343 -14.10 -13.79 16.48
C HIS A 343 -15.14 -14.63 15.72
N LYS A 344 -14.82 -15.89 15.42
CA LYS A 344 -15.68 -16.81 14.63
C LYS A 344 -16.12 -16.20 13.29
N LEU A 345 -15.24 -15.41 12.67
CA LEU A 345 -15.44 -14.89 11.34
C LEU A 345 -15.26 -16.01 10.32
N ALA A 346 -16.20 -16.16 9.39
CA ALA A 346 -16.06 -17.14 8.32
C ALA A 346 -15.10 -16.67 7.22
N TRP A 347 -14.96 -15.35 7.05
CA TRP A 347 -14.18 -14.75 5.96
C TRP A 347 -13.69 -13.35 6.32
N ILE A 348 -12.42 -13.06 6.04
CA ILE A 348 -11.83 -11.74 6.27
C ILE A 348 -12.46 -10.65 5.40
N GLY A 349 -12.95 -11.00 4.21
CA GLY A 349 -13.60 -10.05 3.31
C GLY A 349 -14.89 -9.45 3.86
N ASP A 350 -15.52 -10.10 4.85
CA ASP A 350 -16.71 -9.55 5.52
C ASP A 350 -16.38 -8.27 6.33
N LEU A 351 -15.11 -8.04 6.66
CA LEU A 351 -14.63 -6.87 7.39
C LEU A 351 -14.27 -5.69 6.51
N VAL A 352 -14.16 -5.88 5.19
CA VAL A 352 -13.76 -4.83 4.25
C VAL A 352 -14.76 -3.68 4.33
N GLY A 353 -14.27 -2.50 4.70
CA GLY A 353 -15.09 -1.28 4.79
C GLY A 353 -16.11 -1.31 5.92
N LYS A 354 -15.92 -2.13 6.96
CA LYS A 354 -16.84 -2.25 8.11
C LYS A 354 -16.50 -1.35 9.29
N VAL A 355 -15.59 -0.40 9.14
CA VAL A 355 -15.36 0.63 10.16
C VAL A 355 -16.69 1.29 10.54
N ARG A 356 -17.02 1.29 11.83
CA ARG A 356 -18.20 1.98 12.35
C ARG A 356 -17.80 3.41 12.67
N LEU A 357 -18.44 4.36 12.02
CA LEU A 357 -18.27 5.76 12.35
C LEU A 357 -19.03 6.05 13.65
N LEU A 358 -18.35 6.64 14.63
CA LEU A 358 -19.01 7.15 15.82
C LEU A 358 -19.94 8.28 15.38
N ASN A 359 -21.20 8.27 15.87
CA ASN A 359 -22.28 9.19 15.51
C ASN A 359 -21.79 10.55 14.99
N THR A 360 -21.79 10.73 13.67
CA THR A 360 -21.71 12.05 13.05
C THR A 360 -23.11 12.66 13.08
N GLN A 361 -23.59 13.00 14.28
CA GLN A 361 -24.53 14.11 14.38
C GLN A 361 -23.69 15.38 14.42
N GLN A 362 -23.44 15.91 13.24
CA GLN A 362 -23.38 17.35 12.96
C GLN A 362 -23.62 17.55 11.47
#